data_AF-A0A2X3E831-F1
#
_entry.id   AF-A0A2X3E831-F1
#
_cell.length_a   1.000
_cell.length_b   1.000
_cell.length_c   1.000
_cell.angle_alpha   90.00
_cell.angle_beta   90.00
_cell.angle_gamma   90.00
#
_symmetry.space_group_name_H-M   'P 1'
#
loop_
_entity.id
_entity.type
_entity.pdbx_description
1 polymer ?
#
loop_
_entity_poly.entity_id
_entity_poly.type
_entity_poly.pdbx_seq_one_letter_code
_entity_poly.pdbx_strand_id
1 'polypeptide(L)'
;MLRRSALPLLGATIIAILAFAPIGLSQDSTGEYCKSLFQVLLISLMLSWFSALTITPVLIKWWLFKNAPSAAAAEEKADPYRGSFYRGYQQALRILLQQKTLTLLLMGALLAGAIWGFTFVRQNFFPSSNTPIFFVDLWLPYGTDINATEKMTRDIERSIAGQPGVVTTVSTIGQGSMRFILTYSGAAPVQQLRADYGADG
;
A
#
# COMPACT_ATOMS: atom_id res chain seq x y z
N MET A 1 33.56 16.48 -3.16
CA MET A 1 32.12 16.64 -3.45
C MET A 1 31.30 15.37 -3.20
N LEU A 2 31.63 14.21 -3.79
CA LEU A 2 30.84 12.96 -3.64
C LEU A 2 30.61 12.49 -2.19
N ARG A 3 31.63 12.50 -1.31
CA ARG A 3 31.47 12.07 0.10
C ARG A 3 30.50 12.96 0.91
N ARG A 4 30.35 14.24 0.55
CA ARG A 4 29.51 15.21 1.28
C ARG A 4 28.02 15.02 0.96
N SER A 5 27.70 14.54 -0.25
CA SER A 5 26.32 14.28 -0.69
C SER A 5 25.91 12.81 -0.56
N ALA A 6 26.86 11.87 -0.55
CA ALA A 6 26.57 10.44 -0.44
C ALA A 6 25.95 10.04 0.92
N LEU A 7 26.42 10.63 2.02
CA LEU A 7 25.89 10.37 3.37
C LEU A 7 24.42 10.84 3.52
N PRO A 8 24.05 12.08 3.11
CA PRO A 8 22.65 12.51 3.08
C PRO A 8 21.75 11.66 2.18
N LEU A 9 22.24 11.24 1.00
CA LEU A 9 21.48 10.40 0.07
C LEU A 9 21.20 9.01 0.65
N LEU A 10 22.19 8.42 1.34
CA LEU A 10 22.04 7.15 2.04
C LEU A 10 21.06 7.31 3.23
N GLY A 11 21.17 8.40 3.98
CA GLY A 11 20.22 8.69 5.06
C GLY A 11 18.78 8.79 4.57
N ALA A 12 18.54 9.49 3.45
CA ALA A 12 17.22 9.60 2.84
C ALA A 12 16.65 8.25 2.40
N THR A 13 17.48 7.38 1.82
CA THR A 13 17.02 6.05 1.36
C THR A 13 16.71 5.13 2.54
N ILE A 14 17.51 5.16 3.61
CA ILE A 14 17.23 4.39 4.84
C ILE A 14 15.92 4.87 5.49
N ILE A 15 15.71 6.18 5.63
CA ILE A 15 14.48 6.72 6.23
C ILE A 15 13.26 6.29 5.40
N ALA A 16 13.35 6.33 4.07
CA ALA A 16 12.28 5.86 3.20
C ALA A 16 12.00 4.36 3.42
N ILE A 17 13.02 3.50 3.46
CA ILE A 17 12.85 2.06 3.72
C ILE A 17 12.20 1.83 5.10
N LEU A 18 12.65 2.53 6.14
CA LEU A 18 12.10 2.43 7.49
C LEU A 18 10.66 2.92 7.59
N ALA A 19 10.26 3.93 6.81
CA ALA A 19 8.88 4.41 6.78
C ALA A 19 7.90 3.35 6.21
N PHE A 20 8.36 2.49 5.30
CA PHE A 20 7.55 1.42 4.72
C PHE A 20 7.68 0.07 5.45
N ALA A 21 8.67 -0.09 6.34
CA ALA A 21 8.91 -1.34 7.06
C ALA A 21 7.73 -1.86 7.90
N PRO A 22 6.98 -1.01 8.64
CA PRO A 22 5.84 -1.48 9.44
C PRO A 22 4.73 -2.11 8.59
N ILE A 23 4.55 -1.62 7.36
CA ILE A 23 3.52 -2.08 6.43
C ILE A 23 3.88 -3.47 5.89
N GLY A 24 5.17 -3.72 5.59
CA GLY A 24 5.64 -5.01 5.09
C GLY A 24 5.78 -6.11 6.14
N LEU A 25 5.87 -5.75 7.42
CA LEU A 25 6.00 -6.68 8.56
C LEU A 25 4.66 -6.99 9.25
N SER A 26 3.56 -6.31 8.87
CA SER A 26 2.22 -6.61 9.38
C SER A 26 1.78 -8.02 8.94
N GLN A 27 1.15 -8.76 9.86
CA GLN A 27 0.63 -10.11 9.64
C GLN A 27 -0.84 -10.14 9.17
N ASP A 28 -1.44 -9.00 8.86
CA ASP A 28 -2.81 -8.93 8.34
C ASP A 28 -2.90 -9.34 6.87
N SER A 29 -4.11 -9.67 6.38
CA SER A 29 -4.35 -9.99 4.96
C SER A 29 -3.86 -8.89 4.01
N THR A 30 -3.84 -7.62 4.47
CA THR A 30 -3.22 -6.49 3.77
C THR A 30 -1.70 -6.63 3.65
N GLY A 31 -1.05 -7.19 4.67
CA GLY A 31 0.39 -7.46 4.71
C GLY A 31 0.83 -8.48 3.66
N GLU A 32 0.04 -9.52 3.36
CA GLU A 32 0.37 -10.47 2.28
C GLU A 32 0.45 -9.80 0.90
N TYR A 33 -0.48 -8.89 0.59
CA TYR A 33 -0.45 -8.10 -0.65
C TYR A 33 0.67 -7.06 -0.63
N CYS A 34 0.82 -6.33 0.48
CA CYS A 34 1.83 -5.29 0.62
C CYS A 34 3.25 -5.84 0.67
N LYS A 35 3.47 -7.10 1.04
CA LYS A 35 4.80 -7.73 1.11
C LYS A 35 5.52 -7.73 -0.23
N SER A 36 4.84 -8.10 -1.32
CA SER A 36 5.43 -8.11 -2.66
C SER A 36 5.78 -6.68 -3.11
N LEU A 37 4.86 -5.73 -2.92
CA LEU A 37 5.08 -4.32 -3.23
C LEU A 37 6.25 -3.74 -2.42
N PHE A 38 6.31 -4.03 -1.13
CA PHE A 38 7.38 -3.60 -0.24
C PHE A 38 8.74 -4.12 -0.71
N GLN A 39 8.85 -5.40 -1.06
CA GLN A 39 10.08 -5.98 -1.59
C GLN A 39 10.54 -5.28 -2.87
N VAL A 40 9.62 -5.00 -3.79
CA VAL A 40 9.93 -4.27 -5.04
C VAL A 40 10.41 -2.85 -4.73
N LEU A 41 9.73 -2.12 -3.85
CA LEU A 41 10.14 -0.77 -3.45
C LEU A 41 11.52 -0.77 -2.79
N LEU A 42 11.76 -1.69 -1.85
CA LEU A 42 13.03 -1.79 -1.14
C LEU A 42 14.19 -2.03 -2.12
N ILE A 43 14.05 -3.01 -3.02
CA ILE A 43 15.06 -3.34 -4.02
C ILE A 43 15.24 -2.15 -4.98
N SER A 44 14.14 -1.53 -5.44
CA SER A 44 14.19 -0.38 -6.35
C SER A 44 14.89 0.83 -5.73
N LEU A 45 14.61 1.18 -4.47
CA LEU A 45 15.26 2.29 -3.77
C LEU A 45 16.75 2.03 -3.55
N MET A 46 17.12 0.80 -3.18
CA MET A 46 18.54 0.44 -3.03
C MET A 46 19.29 0.49 -4.37
N LEU A 47 18.69 -0.06 -5.42
CA LEU A 47 19.26 -0.02 -6.77
C LEU A 47 19.35 1.42 -7.30
N SER A 48 18.35 2.26 -7.01
CA SER A 48 18.33 3.67 -7.36
C SER A 48 19.43 4.45 -6.66
N TRP A 49 19.71 4.18 -5.37
CA TRP A 49 20.80 4.82 -4.65
C TRP A 49 22.17 4.45 -5.24
N PHE A 50 22.37 3.16 -5.52
CA PHE A 50 23.60 2.67 -6.15
C PHE A 50 23.79 3.25 -7.56
N SER A 51 22.71 3.26 -8.34
CA SER A 51 22.65 3.86 -9.68
C SER A 51 22.94 5.37 -9.62
N ALA A 52 22.34 6.11 -8.69
CA ALA A 52 22.60 7.53 -8.51
C ALA A 52 24.07 7.81 -8.15
N LEU A 53 24.72 6.96 -7.36
CA LEU A 53 26.15 7.12 -7.05
C LEU A 53 27.08 6.76 -8.21
N THR A 54 26.64 5.90 -9.13
CA THR A 54 27.48 5.42 -10.25
C THR A 54 27.21 6.18 -11.55
N ILE A 55 25.95 6.29 -11.95
CA ILE A 55 25.52 6.94 -13.18
C ILE A 55 25.75 8.46 -13.12
N THR A 56 25.44 9.12 -12.00
CA THR A 56 25.60 10.58 -11.88
C THR A 56 27.02 11.06 -12.14
N PRO A 57 28.10 10.50 -11.50
CA PRO A 57 29.46 10.94 -11.82
C PRO A 57 29.88 10.56 -13.24
N VAL A 58 29.42 9.43 -13.78
CA VAL A 58 29.71 9.03 -15.17
C VAL A 58 29.09 10.01 -16.16
N LEU A 59 27.81 10.36 -15.99
CA LEU A 59 27.12 11.33 -16.84
C LEU A 59 27.75 12.72 -16.75
N ILE A 60 28.09 13.18 -15.54
CA ILE A 60 28.78 14.46 -15.35
C ILE A 60 30.11 14.45 -16.12
N LYS A 61 30.92 13.37 -16.00
CA LYS A 61 32.20 13.25 -16.70
C LYS A 61 32.06 13.19 -18.22
N TRP A 62 31.02 12.55 -18.74
CA TRP A 62 30.83 12.38 -20.18
C TRP A 62 30.18 13.59 -20.87
N TRP A 63 29.18 14.19 -20.23
CA TRP A 63 28.34 15.22 -20.84
C TRP A 63 28.70 16.63 -20.37
N LEU A 64 28.92 16.81 -19.07
CA LEU A 64 29.22 18.13 -18.53
C LEU A 64 30.66 18.55 -18.86
N PHE A 65 31.65 17.69 -18.70
CA PHE A 65 33.05 18.04 -18.99
C PHE A 65 33.38 18.20 -20.48
N LYS A 66 32.53 17.71 -21.39
CA LYS A 66 32.71 17.90 -22.84
C LYS A 66 32.22 19.27 -23.32
N ASN A 67 31.32 19.91 -22.57
CA ASN A 67 30.70 21.20 -22.92
C ASN A 67 30.83 22.28 -21.83
N ALA A 68 31.55 22.05 -20.73
CA ALA A 68 31.65 23.03 -19.65
C ALA A 68 32.78 24.05 -19.90
N PRO A 69 32.48 25.35 -20.09
CA PRO A 69 33.44 26.38 -19.74
C PRO A 69 33.77 26.24 -18.24
N SER A 70 35.03 26.49 -17.90
CA SER A 70 35.60 26.37 -16.55
C SER A 70 34.61 26.69 -15.43
N ALA A 71 34.59 25.85 -14.39
CA ALA A 71 33.73 25.95 -13.20
C ALA A 71 33.76 27.33 -12.50
N ALA A 72 34.66 28.24 -12.88
CA ALA A 72 34.70 29.63 -12.45
C ALA A 72 33.64 30.54 -13.11
N ALA A 73 33.10 30.20 -14.29
CA ALA A 73 32.13 31.05 -15.00
C ALA A 73 30.66 30.82 -14.58
N ALA A 74 30.38 29.77 -13.79
CA ALA A 74 29.04 29.44 -13.33
C ALA A 74 28.65 30.17 -12.02
N GLU A 75 29.62 30.73 -11.29
CA GLU A 75 29.33 31.52 -10.08
C GLU A 75 28.77 32.91 -10.40
N GLU A 76 29.06 33.48 -11.59
CA GLU A 76 28.72 34.88 -11.88
C GLU A 76 27.37 35.09 -12.59
N LYS A 77 26.78 34.04 -13.20
CA LYS A 77 25.51 34.15 -13.96
C LYS A 77 24.29 33.49 -13.32
N ALA A 78 24.47 32.85 -12.18
CA ALA A 78 23.38 32.24 -11.44
C ALA A 78 23.46 32.64 -9.98
N ASP A 79 23.28 33.93 -9.68
CA ASP A 79 22.89 34.34 -8.33
C ASP A 79 21.38 34.03 -8.19
N PRO A 80 21.00 32.85 -7.65
CA PRO A 80 19.61 32.38 -7.69
C PRO A 80 18.73 33.20 -6.73
N TYR A 81 19.35 34.06 -5.92
CA TYR A 81 18.75 34.92 -4.93
C TYR A 81 18.13 36.21 -5.50
N ARG A 82 18.39 36.56 -6.78
CA ARG A 82 17.88 37.81 -7.39
C ARG A 82 16.52 37.66 -8.07
N GLY A 83 16.05 36.43 -8.30
CA GLY A 83 14.76 36.15 -8.94
C GLY A 83 13.58 36.72 -8.16
N SER A 84 12.59 37.29 -8.86
CA SER A 84 11.34 37.78 -8.25
C SER A 84 10.62 36.71 -7.42
N PHE A 85 10.71 35.45 -7.87
CA PHE A 85 10.21 34.28 -7.14
C PHE A 85 10.92 34.08 -5.79
N TYR A 86 12.25 34.22 -5.75
CA TYR A 86 13.03 34.06 -4.53
C TYR A 86 12.68 35.15 -3.50
N ARG A 87 12.46 36.39 -3.94
CA ARG A 87 12.03 37.49 -3.07
C ARG A 87 10.62 37.26 -2.51
N GLY A 88 9.70 36.78 -3.33
CA GLY A 88 8.34 36.40 -2.89
C GLY A 88 8.38 35.28 -1.84
N TYR A 89 9.18 34.23 -2.08
CA TYR A 89 9.42 33.16 -1.10
C TYR A 89 10.04 33.69 0.19
N GLN A 90 11.06 34.56 0.10
CA GLN A 90 11.75 35.11 1.25
C GLN A 90 10.85 36.02 2.08
N GLN A 91 9.95 36.77 1.44
CA GLN A 91 8.99 37.63 2.12
C GLN A 91 7.88 36.83 2.79
N ALA A 92 7.34 35.81 2.12
CA ALA A 92 6.41 34.85 2.73
C ALA A 92 7.07 34.17 3.94
N LEU A 93 8.29 33.65 3.78
CA LEU A 93 9.04 33.01 4.86
C LEU A 93 9.27 33.95 6.04
N ARG A 94 9.62 35.21 5.78
CA ARG A 94 9.80 36.23 6.84
C ARG A 94 8.49 36.50 7.59
N ILE A 95 7.35 36.58 6.89
CA ILE A 95 6.03 36.75 7.51
C ILE A 95 5.67 35.53 8.37
N LEU A 96 5.87 34.31 7.85
CA LEU A 96 5.61 33.06 8.58
C LEU A 96 6.48 32.95 9.85
N LEU A 97 7.75 33.38 9.79
CA LEU A 97 8.68 33.37 10.92
C LEU A 97 8.37 34.48 11.95
N GLN A 98 7.96 35.67 11.50
CA GLN A 98 7.61 36.78 12.39
C GLN A 98 6.29 36.51 13.14
N GLN A 99 5.32 35.87 12.49
CA GLN A 99 4.05 35.48 13.11
C GLN A 99 4.02 34.01 13.53
N LYS A 100 5.02 33.58 14.31
CA LYS A 100 5.16 32.20 14.80
C LYS A 100 3.88 31.62 15.43
N THR A 101 3.11 32.43 16.16
CA THR A 101 1.84 32.00 16.80
C THR A 101 0.75 31.71 15.77
N LEU A 102 0.59 32.58 14.77
CA LEU A 102 -0.36 32.39 13.67
C LEU A 102 0.03 31.16 12.84
N THR A 103 1.31 31.01 12.51
CA THR A 103 1.82 29.86 11.75
C THR A 103 1.60 28.55 12.50
N LEU A 104 1.85 28.52 13.81
CA LEU A 104 1.62 27.33 14.64
C LEU A 104 0.12 26.98 14.74
N LEU A 105 -0.73 28.00 14.90
CA LEU A 105 -2.19 27.81 14.96
C LEU A 105 -2.74 27.30 13.63
N LEU A 106 -2.29 27.88 12.51
CA LEU A 106 -2.68 27.44 11.17
C LEU A 106 -2.24 26.00 10.91
N MET A 107 -1.01 25.64 11.28
CA MET A 107 -0.51 24.26 11.18
C MET A 107 -1.38 23.29 11.99
N GLY A 108 -1.72 23.66 13.24
CA GLY A 108 -2.61 22.86 14.09
C GLY A 108 -4.02 22.73 13.51
N ALA A 109 -4.57 23.82 12.98
CA ALA A 109 -5.90 23.83 12.35
C ALA A 109 -5.94 22.95 11.09
N LEU A 110 -4.90 23.01 10.25
CA LEU A 110 -4.75 22.13 9.08
C LEU A 110 -4.64 20.66 9.48
N LEU A 111 -3.87 20.35 10.52
CA LEU A 111 -3.74 18.99 11.05
C LEU A 111 -5.08 18.48 11.59
N ALA A 112 -5.78 19.29 12.39
CA ALA A 112 -7.10 18.95 12.91
C ALA A 112 -8.13 18.76 11.79
N GLY A 113 -8.09 19.62 10.76
CA GLY A 113 -8.93 19.50 9.57
C GLY A 113 -8.65 18.21 8.78
N ALA A 114 -7.38 17.81 8.65
CA ALA A 114 -7.01 16.55 8.01
C ALA A 114 -7.51 15.33 8.79
N ILE A 115 -7.35 15.32 10.11
CA ILE A 115 -7.85 14.24 10.99
C ILE A 115 -9.37 14.14 10.89
N TRP A 116 -10.07 15.28 10.96
CA TRP A 116 -11.52 15.32 10.84
C TRP A 116 -11.99 14.86 9.45
N GLY A 117 -11.33 15.30 8.37
CA GLY A 117 -11.61 14.85 7.02
C GLY A 117 -11.42 13.34 6.82
N PHE A 118 -10.43 12.74 7.50
CA PHE A 118 -10.18 11.31 7.45
C PHE A 118 -11.37 10.48 7.98
N THR A 119 -12.18 11.03 8.89
CA THR A 119 -13.38 10.36 9.40
C THR A 119 -14.49 10.22 8.36
N PHE A 120 -14.50 11.07 7.32
CA PHE A 120 -15.48 11.00 6.23
C PHE A 120 -15.07 10.04 5.12
N VAL A 121 -13.81 9.60 5.10
CA VAL A 121 -13.30 8.69 4.07
C VAL A 121 -13.79 7.28 4.38
N ARG A 122 -14.71 6.79 3.54
CA ARG A 122 -15.15 5.39 3.60
C ARG A 122 -13.96 4.47 3.27
N GLN A 123 -13.52 3.71 4.26
CA GLN A 123 -12.44 2.74 4.10
C GLN A 123 -12.96 1.52 3.33
N ASN A 124 -12.77 1.50 2.02
CA ASN A 124 -12.97 0.31 1.21
C ASN A 124 -11.65 -0.47 1.19
N PHE A 125 -11.52 -1.48 2.05
CA PHE A 125 -10.31 -2.32 2.13
C PHE A 125 -10.07 -3.11 0.84
N PHE A 126 -11.14 -3.43 0.12
CA PHE A 126 -11.08 -3.96 -1.24
C PHE A 126 -12.30 -3.40 -1.99
N PRO A 127 -12.16 -2.83 -3.21
CA PRO A 127 -13.33 -2.61 -4.05
C PRO A 127 -14.01 -3.96 -4.26
N SER A 128 -15.34 -3.97 -4.33
CA SER A 128 -16.11 -5.18 -4.66
C SER A 128 -15.44 -5.84 -5.86
N SER A 129 -14.85 -7.02 -5.66
CA SER A 129 -14.16 -7.72 -6.72
C SER A 129 -15.22 -8.08 -7.76
N ASN A 130 -15.17 -7.46 -8.93
CA ASN A 130 -16.15 -7.68 -10.01
C ASN A 130 -16.02 -9.07 -10.65
N THR A 131 -15.33 -10.00 -9.98
CA THR A 131 -15.29 -11.41 -10.37
C THR A 131 -16.71 -11.96 -10.25
N PRO A 132 -17.34 -12.43 -11.35
CA PRO A 132 -18.72 -12.94 -11.34
C PRO A 132 -18.78 -14.33 -10.68
N ILE A 133 -18.43 -14.39 -9.40
CA ILE A 133 -18.44 -15.59 -8.57
C ILE A 133 -19.29 -15.27 -7.35
N PHE A 134 -20.27 -16.11 -7.06
CA PHE A 134 -21.11 -16.03 -5.88
C PHE A 134 -20.97 -17.32 -5.08
N PHE A 135 -21.03 -17.21 -3.75
CA PHE A 135 -20.92 -18.34 -2.83
C PHE A 135 -22.27 -18.59 -2.17
N VAL A 136 -22.64 -19.86 -2.01
CA VAL A 136 -23.87 -20.28 -1.33
C VAL A 136 -23.48 -21.29 -0.25
N ASP A 137 -23.61 -20.88 1.01
CA ASP A 137 -23.30 -21.73 2.16
C ASP A 137 -24.58 -22.40 2.69
N LEU A 138 -24.57 -23.73 2.76
CA LEU A 138 -25.69 -24.54 3.24
C LEU A 138 -25.35 -25.13 4.61
N TRP A 139 -26.10 -24.72 5.63
CA TRP A 139 -25.94 -25.20 7.00
C TRP A 139 -27.16 -26.05 7.39
N LEU A 140 -26.95 -27.35 7.60
CA LEU A 140 -27.98 -28.29 8.06
C LEU A 140 -27.83 -28.58 9.56
N PRO A 141 -28.91 -28.99 10.26
CA PRO A 141 -28.86 -29.34 11.68
C PRO A 141 -27.83 -30.45 11.97
N TYR A 142 -27.22 -30.39 13.16
CA TYR A 142 -26.23 -31.38 13.60
C TYR A 142 -26.79 -32.81 13.57
N GLY A 143 -25.97 -33.77 13.12
CA GLY A 143 -26.35 -35.18 13.03
C GLY A 143 -27.14 -35.57 11.77
N THR A 144 -27.30 -34.65 10.81
CA THR A 144 -27.91 -34.97 9.51
C THR A 144 -27.01 -35.94 8.73
N ASP A 145 -27.62 -36.99 8.16
CA ASP A 145 -26.92 -37.95 7.31
C ASP A 145 -26.29 -37.25 6.08
N ILE A 146 -25.08 -37.67 5.71
CA ILE A 146 -24.34 -37.09 4.58
C ILE A 146 -25.13 -37.21 3.25
N ASN A 147 -25.90 -38.28 3.08
CA ASN A 147 -26.72 -38.52 1.89
C ASN A 147 -27.89 -37.52 1.80
N ALA A 148 -28.45 -37.11 2.94
CA ALA A 148 -29.51 -36.11 2.98
C ALA A 148 -28.97 -34.72 2.61
N THR A 149 -27.77 -34.39 3.11
CA THR A 149 -27.05 -33.17 2.73
C THR A 149 -26.71 -33.17 1.24
N GLU A 150 -26.21 -34.27 0.70
CA GLU A 150 -25.87 -34.42 -0.73
C GLU A 150 -27.10 -34.20 -1.63
N LYS A 151 -28.23 -34.82 -1.27
CA LYS A 151 -29.46 -34.68 -2.04
C LYS A 151 -29.93 -33.22 -2.09
N MET A 152 -29.93 -32.55 -0.94
CA MET A 152 -30.35 -31.15 -0.84
C MET A 152 -29.41 -30.20 -1.60
N THR A 153 -28.09 -30.40 -1.49
CA THR A 153 -27.09 -29.63 -2.24
C THR A 153 -27.26 -29.80 -3.75
N ARG A 154 -27.51 -31.03 -4.22
CA ARG A 154 -27.70 -31.34 -5.64
C ARG A 154 -28.96 -30.68 -6.24
N ASP A 155 -30.04 -30.61 -5.46
CA ASP A 155 -31.29 -29.97 -5.89
C ASP A 155 -31.13 -28.45 -6.03
N ILE A 156 -30.36 -27.83 -5.11
CA ILE A 156 -30.03 -26.40 -5.15
C ILE A 156 -29.06 -26.10 -6.30
N GLU A 157 -28.04 -26.93 -6.50
CA GLU A 157 -27.09 -26.82 -7.62
C GLU A 157 -27.80 -26.84 -8.98
N ARG A 158 -28.74 -27.77 -9.19
CA ARG A 158 -29.54 -27.81 -10.42
C ARG A 158 -30.39 -26.57 -10.63
N SER A 159 -30.99 -26.06 -9.56
CA SER A 159 -31.83 -24.87 -9.62
C SER A 159 -31.03 -23.61 -9.96
N ILE A 160 -29.78 -23.53 -9.49
CA ILE A 160 -28.86 -22.42 -9.77
C ILE A 160 -28.26 -22.54 -11.17
N ALA A 161 -27.85 -23.74 -11.58
CA ALA A 161 -27.30 -23.99 -12.92
C ALA A 161 -28.31 -23.68 -14.04
N GLY A 162 -29.62 -23.72 -13.75
CA GLY A 162 -30.68 -23.36 -14.70
C GLY A 162 -30.90 -21.85 -14.90
N GLN A 163 -30.23 -20.98 -14.13
CA GLN A 163 -30.42 -19.53 -14.23
C GLN A 163 -29.57 -18.90 -15.34
N PRO A 164 -30.10 -17.91 -16.08
CA PRO A 164 -29.34 -17.22 -17.12
C PRO A 164 -28.16 -16.44 -16.49
N GLY A 165 -26.94 -16.77 -16.92
CA GLY A 165 -25.70 -16.14 -16.44
C GLY A 165 -24.77 -17.04 -15.63
N VAL A 166 -25.19 -18.27 -15.30
CA VAL A 166 -24.36 -19.26 -14.60
C VAL A 166 -23.65 -20.17 -15.61
N VAL A 167 -22.31 -20.14 -15.65
CA VAL A 167 -21.50 -20.95 -16.59
C VAL A 167 -21.09 -22.29 -15.99
N THR A 168 -20.69 -22.28 -14.71
CA THR A 168 -20.20 -23.47 -13.99
C THR A 168 -20.64 -23.38 -12.54
N THR A 169 -21.15 -24.49 -11.99
CA THR A 169 -21.41 -24.66 -10.55
C THR A 169 -20.49 -25.75 -10.01
N VAL A 170 -19.93 -25.54 -8.82
CA VAL A 170 -19.11 -26.53 -8.10
C VAL A 170 -19.65 -26.62 -6.69
N SER A 171 -20.03 -27.81 -6.25
CA SER A 171 -20.47 -28.08 -4.88
C SER A 171 -19.41 -28.89 -4.13
N THR A 172 -19.21 -28.59 -2.85
CA THR A 172 -18.37 -29.41 -1.95
C THR A 172 -19.19 -29.75 -0.73
N ILE A 173 -19.23 -31.03 -0.37
CA ILE A 173 -20.07 -31.56 0.71
C ILE A 173 -19.14 -32.14 1.79
N GLY A 174 -19.34 -31.76 3.05
CA GLY A 174 -18.60 -32.29 4.19
C GLY A 174 -17.19 -31.72 4.40
N GLN A 175 -16.63 -30.96 3.46
CA GLN A 175 -15.36 -30.23 3.61
C GLN A 175 -15.45 -28.81 3.02
N GLY A 176 -14.63 -27.88 3.52
CA GLY A 176 -14.49 -26.55 2.92
C GLY A 176 -13.74 -26.62 1.59
N SER A 177 -14.11 -25.79 0.62
CA SER A 177 -13.44 -25.76 -0.70
C SER A 177 -11.97 -25.36 -0.58
N MET A 178 -11.12 -25.84 -1.50
CA MET A 178 -9.71 -25.46 -1.58
C MET A 178 -9.59 -23.93 -1.65
N ARG A 179 -8.67 -23.37 -0.86
CA ARG A 179 -8.47 -21.92 -0.72
C ARG A 179 -7.87 -21.35 -2.00
N PHE A 180 -8.72 -20.91 -2.94
CA PHE A 180 -8.30 -20.28 -4.20
C PHE A 180 -8.23 -18.74 -4.14
N ILE A 181 -8.89 -18.11 -3.15
CA ILE A 181 -8.88 -16.66 -2.95
C ILE A 181 -8.50 -16.38 -1.50
N LEU A 182 -7.58 -15.45 -1.27
CA LEU A 182 -7.12 -15.09 0.08
C LEU A 182 -8.24 -14.64 1.01
N THR A 183 -9.30 -14.05 0.46
CA THR A 183 -10.51 -13.59 1.16
C THR A 183 -11.45 -14.72 1.56
N TYR A 184 -11.27 -15.95 1.03
CA TYR A 184 -12.10 -17.10 1.37
C TYR A 184 -11.33 -18.05 2.28
N SER A 185 -11.63 -17.99 3.58
CA SER A 185 -11.25 -19.04 4.51
C SER A 185 -12.16 -20.24 4.27
N GLY A 186 -11.66 -21.26 3.58
CA GLY A 186 -12.26 -22.59 3.62
C GLY A 186 -12.07 -23.15 5.03
N ALA A 187 -12.88 -22.70 5.98
CA ALA A 187 -12.88 -23.24 7.32
C ALA A 187 -13.32 -24.71 7.20
N ALA A 188 -12.46 -25.63 7.60
CA ALA A 188 -12.94 -26.97 7.92
C ALA A 188 -13.95 -26.80 9.07
N PRO A 189 -15.16 -27.40 9.00
CA PRO A 189 -16.22 -27.19 9.99
C PRO A 189 -15.76 -27.46 11.44
N VAL A 190 -14.70 -28.25 11.62
CA VAL A 190 -14.10 -28.58 12.93
C VAL A 190 -13.30 -27.43 13.55
N GLN A 191 -12.77 -26.47 12.78
CA GLN A 191 -11.98 -25.35 13.30
C GLN A 191 -12.84 -24.17 13.78
N GLN A 192 -13.98 -23.91 13.15
CA GLN A 192 -14.96 -22.93 13.62
C GLN A 192 -15.55 -23.32 14.99
N LEU A 193 -15.81 -24.62 15.19
CA LEU A 193 -16.28 -25.15 16.47
C LEU A 193 -15.30 -24.93 17.63
N ARG A 194 -13.98 -25.00 17.40
CA ARG A 194 -12.98 -24.74 18.46
C ARG A 194 -12.80 -23.25 18.76
N ALA A 195 -13.11 -22.37 17.80
CA ALA A 195 -13.07 -20.93 18.02
C ALA A 195 -14.30 -20.45 18.82
N ASP A 196 -15.50 -20.98 18.54
CA ASP A 196 -16.71 -20.66 19.32
C ASP A 196 -16.66 -21.25 20.73
N TYR A 197 -16.28 -22.53 20.90
CA TYR A 197 -16.23 -23.16 22.23
C TYR A 197 -15.02 -22.76 23.09
N GLY A 198 -14.03 -22.08 22.52
CA GLY A 198 -12.83 -21.60 23.22
C GLY A 198 -12.96 -20.19 23.80
N ALA A 199 -14.02 -19.46 23.47
CA ALA A 199 -14.28 -18.10 23.96
C ALA A 199 -15.03 -18.07 25.30
N ASP A 200 -15.60 -19.20 25.73
CA ASP A 200 -16.48 -19.32 26.89
C ASP A 200 -15.86 -20.10 28.07
N GLY A 201 -14.52 -20.17 28.16
CA GLY A 201 -13.78 -20.87 29.22
C GLY A 201 -12.92 -19.95 30.08
#